data_AF-A0A182SUY0-F1
#
_entry.id   AF-A0A182SUY0-F1
#
_cell.length_a   1.000
_cell.length_b   1.000
_cell.length_c   1.000
_cell.angle_alpha   90.00
_cell.angle_beta   90.00
_cell.angle_gamma   90.00
#
_symmetry.space_group_name_H-M   'P 1'
#
loop_
_entity.id
_entity.type
_entity.pdbx_description
1 polymer ?
#
loop_
_entity_poly.entity_id
_entity_poly.type
_entity_poly.pdbx_seq_one_letter_code
_entity_poly.pdbx_strand_id
1 'polypeptide(L)'
;MDVVLAFEWVQQNIAHFGGDPGQVTAVGQSAGAGILSSLLFSPALKESYFQKIILHSGAAFGSWLFDHNGEKNARDIARRAGFDPKAPLDQVEEFLIGLDTYSLLKAFMHHNWQGLHKGINSTGGRMTIGGPSQLFPKSPYEVMKAGGGRKNIPMLTGVVKDEGTFALVDVFTILTALKLHDKKDFLRFDVIEEIQRILGTVEVSCSVTPLAVKSMLDMEAAANGDIMKMIPGLIDLCGMHLIKSSVLRLAQYNSRHTPDQTFVYSFDYRGEHTRFGYDQDIRHMPFDGGVHHTNDLLYLFPYPPTAAQLNEQDTVMAKQMIDLWTSFIVDGVPKSQDLPHWPPFNQIFGPYVHLDRQLTVGNNFLDEFTVNADAARRQRQQQKAPQDNHTATTSHQDEQIRRNLAQQQQR
;
A
#
# COMPACT_ATOMS: atom_id res chain seq x y z
N MET A 1 19.55 5.01 4.96
CA MET A 1 20.56 5.41 5.97
C MET A 1 20.12 6.68 6.69
N ASP A 2 19.60 7.68 5.96
CA ASP A 2 19.12 8.94 6.54
C ASP A 2 18.08 8.77 7.66
N VAL A 3 17.15 7.83 7.53
CA VAL A 3 16.19 7.50 8.59
C VAL A 3 16.89 7.04 9.88
N VAL A 4 17.98 6.26 9.77
CA VAL A 4 18.77 5.81 10.94
C VAL A 4 19.47 7.01 11.58
N LEU A 5 20.10 7.87 10.76
CA LEU A 5 20.73 9.11 11.22
C LEU A 5 19.73 10.06 11.91
N ALA A 6 18.51 10.14 11.40
CA ALA A 6 17.43 10.93 12.01
C ALA A 6 17.08 10.40 13.41
N PHE A 7 16.98 9.08 13.59
CA PHE A 7 16.76 8.50 14.92
C PHE A 7 17.96 8.70 15.85
N GLU A 8 19.19 8.66 15.34
CA GLU A 8 20.38 9.01 16.15
C GLU A 8 20.30 10.45 16.64
N TRP A 9 19.91 11.38 15.77
CA TRP A 9 19.69 12.77 16.15
C TRP A 9 18.58 12.90 17.19
N VAL A 10 17.43 12.24 17.01
CA VAL A 10 16.33 12.25 17.99
C VAL A 10 16.82 11.75 19.35
N GLN A 11 17.50 10.61 19.39
CA GLN A 11 18.02 10.03 20.63
C GLN A 11 19.00 10.97 21.36
N GLN A 12 19.80 11.74 20.61
CA GLN A 12 20.77 12.69 21.19
C GLN A 12 20.14 14.03 21.58
N ASN A 13 19.05 14.45 20.93
CA ASN A 13 18.61 15.85 20.98
C ASN A 13 17.20 16.04 21.53
N ILE A 14 16.31 15.05 21.50
CA ILE A 14 14.88 15.26 21.78
C ILE A 14 14.60 15.75 23.21
N ALA A 15 15.48 15.43 24.16
CA ALA A 15 15.43 15.94 25.54
C ALA A 15 15.49 17.48 25.62
N HIS A 16 16.16 18.15 24.68
CA HIS A 16 16.22 19.62 24.63
C HIS A 16 14.90 20.26 24.19
N PHE A 17 13.98 19.47 23.63
CA PHE A 17 12.65 19.88 23.20
C PHE A 17 11.56 19.38 24.16
N GLY A 18 11.95 18.83 25.32
CA GLY A 18 11.02 18.28 26.32
C GLY A 18 10.51 16.86 26.02
N GLY A 19 11.05 16.18 25.01
CA GLY A 19 10.72 14.78 24.74
C GLY A 19 11.60 13.79 25.51
N ASP A 20 11.14 12.56 25.65
CA ASP A 20 11.86 11.47 26.33
C ASP A 20 12.52 10.54 25.30
N PRO A 21 13.85 10.45 25.22
CA PRO A 21 14.53 9.54 24.30
C PRO A 21 14.24 8.05 24.59
N GLY A 22 13.80 7.72 25.81
CA GLY A 22 13.37 6.38 26.19
C GLY A 22 11.93 6.04 25.77
N GLN A 23 11.18 7.00 25.23
CA GLN A 23 9.78 6.82 24.81
C GLN A 23 9.53 7.37 23.40
N VAL A 24 10.36 6.93 22.45
CA VAL A 24 10.20 7.31 21.04
C VAL A 24 9.30 6.30 20.32
N THR A 25 8.28 6.80 19.62
CA THR A 25 7.43 5.98 18.74
C THR A 25 7.74 6.31 17.28
N ALA A 26 8.12 5.30 16.49
CA ALA A 26 8.31 5.47 15.05
C ALA A 26 6.99 5.34 14.32
N VAL A 27 6.63 6.31 13.48
CA VAL A 27 5.36 6.33 12.74
C VAL A 27 5.67 6.47 11.24
N GLY A 28 5.05 5.65 10.41
CA GLY A 28 5.22 5.74 8.97
C GLY A 28 3.98 5.28 8.21
N GLN A 29 3.80 5.83 7.01
CA GLN A 29 2.74 5.47 6.08
C GLN A 29 3.34 5.01 4.75
N SER A 30 2.73 4.02 4.09
CA SER A 30 3.16 3.48 2.79
C SER A 30 4.68 3.17 2.78
N ALA A 31 5.45 3.83 1.93
CA ALA A 31 6.91 3.72 1.88
C ALA A 31 7.58 3.99 3.24
N GLY A 32 7.09 4.95 4.04
CA GLY A 32 7.58 5.19 5.39
C GLY A 32 7.35 3.99 6.31
N ALA A 33 6.16 3.37 6.26
CA ALA A 33 5.86 2.16 7.01
C ALA A 33 6.74 0.99 6.56
N GLY A 34 6.91 0.83 5.25
CA GLY A 34 7.77 -0.19 4.65
C GLY A 34 9.25 -0.03 5.02
N ILE A 35 9.78 1.19 5.06
CA ILE A 35 11.16 1.49 5.50
C ILE A 35 11.31 1.15 6.99
N LEU A 36 10.43 1.67 7.86
CA LEU A 36 10.53 1.44 9.30
C LEU A 36 10.40 -0.04 9.66
N SER A 37 9.44 -0.74 9.06
CA SER A 37 9.28 -2.18 9.27
C SER A 37 10.44 -2.99 8.68
N SER A 38 11.03 -2.59 7.55
CA SER A 38 12.24 -3.24 7.02
C SER A 38 13.42 -3.10 7.98
N LEU A 39 13.59 -1.92 8.59
CA LEU A 39 14.64 -1.69 9.59
C LEU A 39 14.54 -2.64 10.79
N LEU A 40 13.35 -3.15 11.14
CA LEU A 40 13.21 -4.18 12.18
C LEU A 40 14.01 -5.45 11.86
N PHE A 41 14.34 -5.70 10.59
CA PHE A 41 15.14 -6.84 10.13
C PHE A 41 16.57 -6.46 9.75
N SER A 42 16.96 -5.20 9.92
CA SER A 42 18.32 -4.70 9.65
C SER A 42 19.23 -4.88 10.88
N PRO A 43 20.49 -5.32 10.70
CA PRO A 43 21.47 -5.31 11.80
C PRO A 43 21.88 -3.90 12.22
N ALA A 44 21.60 -2.87 11.41
CA ALA A 44 21.94 -1.49 11.72
C ALA A 44 20.93 -0.82 12.66
N LEU A 45 19.76 -1.42 12.88
CA LEU A 45 18.75 -0.86 13.79
C LEU A 45 19.18 -1.11 15.24
N LYS A 46 19.51 -0.03 15.96
CA LYS A 46 19.70 -0.07 17.42
C LYS A 46 18.34 -0.05 18.11
N GLU A 47 18.13 -0.92 19.10
CA GLU A 47 16.87 -0.99 19.84
C GLU A 47 16.50 0.32 20.55
N SER A 48 17.50 1.12 20.91
CA SER A 48 17.32 2.41 21.56
C SER A 48 16.63 3.45 20.68
N TYR A 49 16.65 3.32 19.35
CA TYR A 49 16.14 4.36 18.44
C TYR A 49 14.65 4.65 18.61
N PHE A 50 13.84 3.64 18.85
CA PHE A 50 12.42 3.77 19.14
C PHE A 50 11.91 2.53 19.89
N GLN A 51 10.91 2.71 20.74
CA GLN A 51 10.37 1.70 21.63
C GLN A 51 9.01 1.17 21.17
N LYS A 52 8.31 1.90 20.29
CA LYS A 52 7.01 1.53 19.73
C LYS A 52 6.97 1.87 18.24
N ILE A 53 6.08 1.23 17.49
CA ILE A 53 5.93 1.48 16.05
C ILE A 53 4.47 1.56 15.62
N ILE A 54 4.17 2.50 14.73
CA ILE A 54 2.88 2.65 14.06
C ILE A 54 3.11 2.58 12.55
N LEU A 55 2.37 1.68 11.87
CA LEU A 55 2.54 1.38 10.45
C LEU A 55 1.20 1.48 9.71
N HIS A 56 1.03 2.56 8.96
CA HIS A 56 -0.16 2.77 8.12
C HIS A 56 0.09 2.22 6.72
N SER A 57 -0.65 1.18 6.33
CA SER A 57 -0.69 0.68 4.94
C SER A 57 0.68 0.36 4.34
N GLY A 58 1.56 -0.33 5.07
CA GLY A 58 2.86 -0.75 4.53
C GLY A 58 3.64 -1.64 5.48
N ALA A 59 4.42 -2.56 4.92
CA ALA A 59 5.19 -3.53 5.69
C ALA A 59 6.36 -4.10 4.87
N ALA A 60 7.36 -4.66 5.57
CA ALA A 60 8.68 -5.04 5.04
C ALA A 60 8.73 -6.08 3.90
N PHE A 61 7.62 -6.72 3.56
CA PHE A 61 7.56 -7.85 2.62
C PHE A 61 6.88 -7.50 1.29
N GLY A 62 6.51 -6.23 1.07
CA GLY A 62 5.92 -5.79 -0.20
C GLY A 62 6.91 -5.86 -1.37
N SER A 63 6.46 -6.32 -2.55
CA SER A 63 7.26 -6.42 -3.79
C SER A 63 7.83 -5.08 -4.27
N TRP A 64 7.24 -3.99 -3.81
CA TRP A 64 7.56 -2.62 -4.21
C TRP A 64 8.68 -1.97 -3.38
N LEU A 65 9.12 -2.60 -2.29
CA LEU A 65 10.09 -1.99 -1.37
C LEU A 65 11.54 -2.12 -1.81
N PHE A 66 11.91 -3.27 -2.37
CA PHE A 66 13.28 -3.58 -2.73
C PHE A 66 13.47 -3.66 -4.24
N ASP A 67 14.55 -3.06 -4.73
CA ASP A 67 14.99 -3.20 -6.10
C ASP A 67 15.79 -4.50 -6.27
N HIS A 68 15.19 -5.46 -6.96
CA HIS A 68 15.84 -6.73 -7.28
C HIS A 68 16.84 -6.62 -8.44
N ASN A 69 16.86 -5.48 -9.15
CA ASN A 69 17.67 -5.23 -10.35
C ASN A 69 18.51 -3.95 -10.22
N GLY A 70 18.93 -3.57 -9.00
CA GLY A 70 19.59 -2.29 -8.71
C GLY A 70 20.76 -1.93 -9.64
N GLU A 71 21.66 -2.88 -9.91
CA GLU A 71 22.78 -2.64 -10.85
C GLU A 71 22.28 -2.39 -12.29
N LYS A 72 21.36 -3.22 -12.77
CA LYS A 72 20.78 -3.08 -14.12
C LYS A 72 20.08 -1.73 -14.29
N ASN A 73 19.34 -1.31 -13.26
CA ASN A 73 18.64 -0.03 -13.26
C ASN A 73 19.63 1.14 -13.21
N ALA A 74 20.66 1.07 -12.36
CA ALA A 74 21.74 2.07 -12.32
C ALA A 74 22.45 2.23 -13.68
N ARG A 75 22.76 1.12 -14.35
CA ARG A 75 23.36 1.13 -15.70
C ARG A 75 22.45 1.78 -16.74
N ASP A 76 21.14 1.52 -16.72
CA ASP A 76 20.21 2.16 -17.65
C ASP A 76 20.05 3.67 -17.36
N ILE A 77 20.09 4.08 -16.09
CA ILE A 77 20.10 5.49 -15.70
C ILE A 77 21.36 6.17 -16.25
N ALA A 78 22.55 5.57 -16.04
CA ALA A 78 23.81 6.10 -16.57
C ALA A 78 23.79 6.21 -18.11
N ARG A 79 23.26 5.18 -18.79
CA ARG A 79 23.06 5.20 -20.25
C ARG A 79 22.21 6.38 -20.71
N ARG A 80 21.14 6.68 -19.99
CA ARG A 80 20.24 7.80 -20.31
C ARG A 80 20.88 9.17 -20.08
N ALA A 81 21.87 9.23 -19.21
CA ALA A 81 22.73 10.40 -19.02
C ALA A 81 23.92 10.45 -20.01
N GLY A 82 24.03 9.49 -20.94
CA GLY A 82 25.05 9.48 -22.00
C GLY A 82 26.29 8.65 -21.70
N PHE A 83 26.29 7.81 -20.67
CA PHE A 83 27.41 6.94 -20.32
C PHE A 83 27.31 5.56 -20.96
N ASP A 84 28.45 4.84 -21.09
CA ASP A 84 28.43 3.45 -21.55
C ASP A 84 27.91 2.52 -20.45
N PRO A 85 26.72 1.89 -20.59
CA PRO A 85 26.20 0.96 -19.59
C PRO A 85 27.03 -0.31 -19.42
N LYS A 86 27.95 -0.62 -20.34
CA LYS A 86 28.82 -1.81 -20.28
C LYS A 86 30.15 -1.54 -19.60
N ALA A 87 30.44 -0.30 -19.23
CA ALA A 87 31.63 0.04 -18.46
C ALA A 87 31.68 -0.72 -17.13
N PRO A 88 32.88 -0.91 -16.54
CA PRO A 88 33.03 -1.42 -15.17
C PRO A 88 32.11 -0.69 -14.17
N LEU A 89 31.56 -1.41 -13.18
CA LEU A 89 30.51 -0.87 -12.29
C LEU A 89 30.99 0.34 -11.47
N ASP A 90 32.26 0.33 -11.05
CA ASP A 90 32.95 1.43 -10.39
C ASP A 90 32.97 2.71 -11.24
N GLN A 91 33.18 2.58 -12.56
CA GLN A 91 33.13 3.73 -13.47
C GLN A 91 31.70 4.25 -13.67
N VAL A 92 30.71 3.36 -13.68
CA VAL A 92 29.28 3.75 -13.72
C VAL A 92 28.92 4.52 -12.45
N GLU A 93 29.36 4.05 -11.29
CA GLU A 93 29.16 4.72 -10.00
C GLU A 93 29.84 6.10 -9.98
N GLU A 94 31.12 6.18 -10.34
CA GLU A 94 31.87 7.45 -10.39
C GLU A 94 31.18 8.48 -11.32
N PHE A 95 30.73 8.03 -12.50
CA PHE A 95 29.99 8.87 -13.42
C PHE A 95 28.69 9.40 -12.80
N LEU A 96 27.88 8.52 -12.19
CA LEU A 96 26.60 8.91 -11.57
C LEU A 96 26.80 9.86 -10.39
N ILE A 97 27.86 9.68 -9.59
CA ILE A 97 28.23 10.59 -8.48
C ILE A 97 28.69 11.95 -9.02
N GLY A 98 29.38 11.97 -10.17
CA GLY A 98 29.86 13.19 -10.81
C GLY A 98 28.78 14.02 -11.53
N LEU A 99 27.58 13.47 -11.75
CA LEU A 99 26.48 14.19 -12.37
C LEU A 99 25.91 15.26 -11.44
N ASP A 100 25.53 16.40 -12.03
CA ASP A 100 24.68 17.36 -11.34
C ASP A 100 23.29 16.76 -11.07
N THR A 101 22.64 17.25 -10.02
CA THR A 101 21.35 16.72 -9.54
C THR A 101 20.27 16.76 -10.62
N TYR A 102 20.24 17.79 -11.46
CA TYR A 102 19.21 17.91 -12.50
C TYR A 102 19.41 16.87 -13.59
N SER A 103 20.64 16.69 -14.07
CA SER A 103 20.97 15.66 -15.07
C SER A 103 20.69 14.25 -14.57
N LEU A 104 21.06 13.95 -13.32
CA LEU A 104 20.77 12.67 -12.69
C LEU A 104 19.27 12.43 -12.57
N LEU A 105 18.52 13.41 -12.05
CA LEU A 105 17.07 13.31 -11.88
C LEU A 105 16.36 13.14 -13.23
N LYS A 106 16.76 13.89 -14.26
CA LYS A 106 16.20 13.76 -15.61
C LYS A 106 16.42 12.35 -16.18
N ALA A 107 17.62 11.80 -16.05
CA ALA A 107 17.94 10.45 -16.51
C ALA A 107 17.15 9.38 -15.72
N PHE A 108 17.05 9.55 -14.40
CA PHE A 108 16.27 8.69 -13.50
C PHE A 108 14.78 8.70 -13.85
N MET A 109 14.17 9.89 -14.01
CA MET A 109 12.76 10.00 -14.38
C MET A 109 12.49 9.38 -15.75
N HIS A 110 13.40 9.57 -16.72
CA HIS A 110 13.29 8.94 -18.03
C HIS A 110 13.41 7.40 -17.94
N HIS A 111 14.27 6.86 -17.07
CA HIS A 111 14.34 5.43 -16.78
C HIS A 111 13.02 4.91 -16.22
N ASN A 112 12.50 5.53 -15.15
CA ASN A 112 11.28 5.08 -14.50
C ASN A 112 10.05 5.18 -15.41
N TRP A 113 9.90 6.26 -16.18
CA TRP A 113 8.80 6.41 -17.13
C TRP A 113 8.78 5.30 -18.20
N GLN A 114 9.96 4.96 -18.74
CA GLN A 114 10.10 3.89 -19.73
C GLN A 114 10.08 2.49 -19.11
N GLY A 115 10.36 2.39 -17.81
CA GLY A 115 10.32 1.15 -17.06
C GLY A 115 8.90 0.78 -16.60
N LEU A 116 8.04 1.77 -16.33
CA LEU A 116 6.75 1.58 -15.68
C LEU A 116 5.85 0.55 -16.38
N HIS A 117 5.69 0.65 -17.70
CA HIS A 117 4.90 -0.32 -18.48
C HIS A 117 5.51 -1.73 -18.48
N LYS A 118 6.82 -1.87 -18.17
CA LYS A 118 7.52 -3.15 -18.00
C LYS A 118 7.47 -3.67 -16.56
N GLY A 119 6.68 -3.00 -15.71
CA GLY A 119 6.45 -3.37 -14.31
C GLY A 119 7.54 -2.86 -13.37
N ILE A 120 7.23 -2.92 -12.08
CA ILE A 120 8.03 -2.30 -11.02
C ILE A 120 9.48 -2.79 -10.98
N ASN A 121 9.76 -4.02 -11.43
CA ASN A 121 11.12 -4.55 -11.49
C ASN A 121 12.00 -3.92 -12.59
N SER A 122 11.42 -3.08 -13.44
CA SER A 122 12.11 -2.28 -14.46
C SER A 122 12.23 -0.80 -14.05
N THR A 123 11.90 -0.45 -12.81
CA THR A 123 12.09 0.89 -12.24
C THR A 123 13.09 0.86 -11.09
N GLY A 124 13.84 1.95 -10.94
CA GLY A 124 14.90 2.11 -9.94
C GLY A 124 14.50 3.03 -8.78
N GLY A 125 15.45 3.25 -7.86
CA GLY A 125 15.32 4.20 -6.75
C GLY A 125 14.65 3.64 -5.49
N ARG A 126 14.60 2.31 -5.35
CA ARG A 126 14.07 1.61 -4.18
C ARG A 126 15.22 1.11 -3.28
N MET A 127 14.90 0.54 -2.12
CA MET A 127 15.92 -0.04 -1.24
C MET A 127 16.63 -1.22 -1.91
N THR A 128 17.89 -1.45 -1.62
CA THR A 128 18.65 -2.59 -2.18
C THR A 128 19.03 -3.58 -1.10
N ILE A 129 19.20 -4.84 -1.50
CA ILE A 129 19.74 -5.90 -0.65
C ILE A 129 21.22 -6.07 -0.98
N GLY A 130 22.06 -6.18 0.06
CA GLY A 130 23.51 -6.23 -0.05
C GLY A 130 24.14 -4.85 -0.17
N GLY A 131 25.24 -4.78 -0.93
CA GLY A 131 26.01 -3.55 -1.14
C GLY A 131 26.85 -3.11 0.05
N PRO A 132 27.66 -2.05 -0.11
CA PRO A 132 28.65 -1.63 0.88
C PRO A 132 28.04 -1.07 2.17
N SER A 133 26.80 -0.55 2.14
CA SER A 133 26.15 0.01 3.33
C SER A 133 25.84 -1.05 4.41
N GLN A 134 25.71 -2.32 4.00
CA GLN A 134 25.30 -3.44 4.87
C GLN A 134 24.01 -3.15 5.66
N LEU A 135 23.18 -2.19 5.20
CA LEU A 135 21.93 -1.83 5.87
C LEU A 135 20.93 -2.98 5.77
N PHE A 136 20.89 -3.68 4.64
CA PHE A 136 20.09 -4.88 4.43
C PHE A 136 20.95 -5.96 3.77
N PRO A 137 21.79 -6.70 4.51
CA PRO A 137 22.67 -7.71 3.92
C PRO A 137 21.87 -8.90 3.33
N LYS A 138 20.64 -9.12 3.81
CA LYS A 138 19.66 -10.10 3.31
C LYS A 138 18.29 -9.44 3.25
N SER A 139 17.35 -10.04 2.53
CA SER A 139 15.96 -9.56 2.53
C SER A 139 15.33 -9.67 3.93
N PRO A 140 14.40 -8.78 4.30
CA PRO A 140 13.62 -8.94 5.53
C PRO A 140 12.94 -10.30 5.65
N TYR A 141 12.47 -10.87 4.53
CA TYR A 141 11.84 -12.19 4.51
C TYR A 141 12.82 -13.31 4.90
N GLU A 142 14.03 -13.32 4.37
CA GLU A 142 15.07 -14.30 4.73
C GLU A 142 15.47 -14.19 6.19
N VAL A 143 15.63 -12.96 6.70
CA VAL A 143 15.96 -12.71 8.12
C VAL A 143 14.83 -13.22 9.02
N MET A 144 13.57 -12.91 8.68
CA MET A 144 12.39 -13.42 9.39
C MET A 144 12.36 -14.96 9.40
N LYS A 145 12.59 -15.60 8.25
CA LYS A 145 12.58 -17.07 8.12
C LYS A 145 13.68 -17.76 8.92
N ALA A 146 14.82 -17.09 9.10
CA ALA A 146 15.91 -17.53 9.96
C ALA A 146 15.64 -17.27 11.46
N GLY A 147 14.49 -16.72 11.83
CA GLY A 147 14.15 -16.39 13.23
C GLY A 147 14.79 -15.11 13.75
N GLY A 148 15.36 -14.29 12.86
CA GLY A 148 15.90 -12.97 13.15
C GLY A 148 14.83 -11.87 13.13
N GLY A 149 15.29 -10.62 13.15
CA GLY A 149 14.46 -9.42 13.30
C GLY A 149 14.22 -9.04 14.77
N ARG A 150 13.83 -7.79 15.01
CA ARG A 150 13.48 -7.26 16.33
C ARG A 150 12.17 -7.89 16.80
N LYS A 151 12.20 -8.51 17.97
CA LYS A 151 11.09 -9.31 18.52
C LYS A 151 10.20 -8.56 19.52
N ASN A 152 10.79 -7.61 20.24
CA ASN A 152 10.14 -6.88 21.32
C ASN A 152 9.81 -5.47 20.85
N ILE A 153 8.69 -5.32 20.16
CA ILE A 153 8.22 -4.03 19.66
C ILE A 153 6.67 -3.99 19.70
N PRO A 154 6.08 -3.22 20.63
CA PRO A 154 4.66 -2.88 20.55
C PRO A 154 4.36 -2.24 19.19
N MET A 155 3.31 -2.74 18.54
CA MET A 155 2.98 -2.41 17.16
C MET A 155 1.51 -2.07 17.02
N LEU A 156 1.21 -0.93 16.42
CA LEU A 156 -0.08 -0.63 15.82
C LEU A 156 0.09 -0.62 14.30
N THR A 157 -0.61 -1.47 13.57
CA THR A 157 -0.50 -1.54 12.11
C THR A 157 -1.88 -1.68 11.48
N GLY A 158 -2.03 -1.29 10.22
CA GLY A 158 -3.30 -1.51 9.55
C GLY A 158 -3.28 -1.16 8.07
N VAL A 159 -4.47 -1.20 7.50
CA VAL A 159 -4.74 -0.92 6.09
C VAL A 159 -5.98 -0.06 5.98
N VAL A 160 -6.20 0.54 4.81
CA VAL A 160 -7.51 1.07 4.43
C VAL A 160 -8.31 -0.01 3.69
N LYS A 161 -9.63 0.12 3.66
CA LYS A 161 -10.51 -0.83 2.97
C LYS A 161 -10.14 -0.99 1.48
N ASP A 162 -9.90 0.10 0.77
CA ASP A 162 -9.75 0.12 -0.69
C ASP A 162 -8.29 0.32 -1.13
N GLU A 163 -7.35 -0.35 -0.44
CA GLU A 163 -5.89 -0.26 -0.68
C GLU A 163 -5.54 -0.30 -2.17
N GLY A 164 -6.08 -1.25 -2.93
CA GLY A 164 -5.64 -1.46 -4.31
C GLY A 164 -6.03 -0.35 -5.28
N THR A 165 -6.83 0.63 -4.87
CA THR A 165 -7.25 1.73 -5.76
C THR A 165 -6.08 2.55 -6.28
N PHE A 166 -5.00 2.77 -5.51
CA PHE A 166 -3.84 3.52 -6.01
C PHE A 166 -3.11 2.76 -7.12
N ALA A 167 -2.88 1.46 -6.92
CA ALA A 167 -2.20 0.62 -7.89
C ALA A 167 -3.06 0.33 -9.12
N LEU A 168 -4.37 0.24 -8.92
CA LEU A 168 -5.31 0.04 -10.01
C LEU A 168 -5.34 1.25 -10.96
N VAL A 169 -5.08 2.47 -10.47
CA VAL A 169 -4.89 3.65 -11.34
C VAL A 169 -3.71 3.41 -12.29
N ASP A 170 -2.54 3.05 -11.78
CA ASP A 170 -1.35 2.78 -12.61
C ASP A 170 -1.60 1.64 -13.61
N VAL A 171 -2.22 0.55 -13.16
CA VAL A 171 -2.62 -0.57 -14.02
C VAL A 171 -3.52 -0.09 -15.15
N PHE A 172 -4.62 0.63 -14.85
CA PHE A 172 -5.52 1.12 -15.88
C PHE A 172 -4.83 2.08 -16.83
N THR A 173 -3.99 3.00 -16.33
CA THR A 173 -3.22 3.91 -17.17
C THR A 173 -2.32 3.15 -18.15
N ILE A 174 -1.63 2.10 -17.68
CA ILE A 174 -0.79 1.24 -18.54
C ILE A 174 -1.64 0.48 -19.56
N LEU A 175 -2.72 -0.19 -19.13
CA LEU A 175 -3.61 -0.93 -20.03
C LEU A 175 -4.26 -0.03 -21.08
N THR A 176 -4.59 1.20 -20.72
CA THR A 176 -5.11 2.20 -21.66
C THR A 176 -4.05 2.63 -22.66
N ALA A 177 -2.84 2.97 -22.20
CA ALA A 177 -1.74 3.34 -23.08
C ALA A 177 -1.35 2.22 -24.07
N LEU A 178 -1.48 0.97 -23.65
CA LEU A 178 -1.24 -0.22 -24.48
C LEU A 178 -2.45 -0.66 -25.31
N LYS A 179 -3.60 0.01 -25.19
CA LYS A 179 -4.87 -0.33 -25.87
C LYS A 179 -5.34 -1.77 -25.57
N LEU A 180 -5.17 -2.20 -24.32
CA LEU A 180 -5.53 -3.51 -23.80
C LEU A 180 -6.83 -3.48 -22.96
N HIS A 181 -7.21 -2.31 -22.44
CA HIS A 181 -8.35 -2.13 -21.52
C HIS A 181 -9.72 -2.52 -22.08
N ASP A 182 -9.88 -2.68 -23.40
CA ASP A 182 -11.13 -3.07 -24.08
C ASP A 182 -10.99 -4.38 -24.89
N LYS A 183 -9.83 -5.03 -24.83
CA LYS A 183 -9.54 -6.28 -25.56
C LYS A 183 -10.08 -7.48 -24.81
N LYS A 184 -11.28 -7.93 -25.17
CA LYS A 184 -11.98 -9.02 -24.47
C LYS A 184 -11.13 -10.27 -24.24
N ASP A 185 -10.40 -10.75 -25.23
CA ASP A 185 -9.58 -11.96 -25.05
C ASP A 185 -8.45 -11.72 -24.04
N PHE A 186 -7.76 -10.58 -24.12
CA PHE A 186 -6.78 -10.19 -23.12
C PHE A 186 -7.38 -10.08 -21.70
N LEU A 187 -8.56 -9.46 -21.58
CA LEU A 187 -9.26 -9.32 -20.30
C LEU A 187 -9.72 -10.66 -19.70
N ARG A 188 -9.92 -11.68 -20.54
CA ARG A 188 -10.36 -13.02 -20.12
C ARG A 188 -9.18 -13.89 -19.71
N PHE A 189 -8.05 -13.78 -20.41
CA PHE A 189 -6.96 -14.75 -20.32
C PHE A 189 -5.67 -14.18 -19.70
N ASP A 190 -5.39 -12.88 -19.88
CA ASP A 190 -4.05 -12.33 -19.64
C ASP A 190 -4.01 -11.22 -18.59
N VAL A 191 -5.13 -10.52 -18.33
CA VAL A 191 -5.13 -9.30 -17.49
C VAL A 191 -4.60 -9.54 -16.07
N ILE A 192 -4.84 -10.71 -15.49
CA ILE A 192 -4.41 -11.02 -14.13
C ILE A 192 -2.90 -11.25 -14.07
N GLU A 193 -2.36 -11.98 -15.04
CA GLU A 193 -0.91 -12.18 -15.17
C GLU A 193 -0.22 -10.84 -15.47
N GLU A 194 -0.82 -10.00 -16.32
CA GLU A 194 -0.29 -8.68 -16.63
C GLU A 194 -0.28 -7.76 -15.40
N ILE A 195 -1.33 -7.78 -14.57
CA ILE A 195 -1.34 -7.07 -13.28
C ILE A 195 -0.20 -7.57 -12.39
N GLN A 196 -0.05 -8.88 -12.22
CA GLN A 196 1.03 -9.44 -11.42
C GLN A 196 2.41 -9.06 -11.96
N ARG A 197 2.58 -9.00 -13.28
CA ARG A 197 3.81 -8.54 -13.93
C ARG A 197 4.08 -7.07 -13.65
N ILE A 198 3.07 -6.20 -13.76
CA ILE A 198 3.19 -4.78 -13.44
C ILE A 198 3.58 -4.59 -11.97
N LEU A 199 2.94 -5.32 -11.06
CA LEU A 199 3.14 -5.24 -9.61
C LEU A 199 4.37 -6.01 -9.09
N GLY A 200 5.07 -6.75 -9.97
CA GLY A 200 6.25 -7.53 -9.60
C GLY A 200 5.94 -8.76 -8.74
N THR A 201 4.74 -9.32 -8.85
CA THR A 201 4.22 -10.43 -8.03
C THR A 201 3.89 -11.69 -8.83
N VAL A 202 4.50 -11.85 -10.02
CA VAL A 202 4.31 -13.02 -10.89
C VAL A 202 4.60 -14.31 -10.13
N GLU A 203 3.60 -15.20 -10.09
CA GLU A 203 3.69 -16.51 -9.43
C GLU A 203 3.88 -17.60 -10.48
N VAL A 204 5.12 -18.10 -10.60
CA VAL A 204 5.52 -19.05 -11.67
C VAL A 204 4.78 -20.40 -11.59
N SER A 205 4.36 -20.85 -10.40
CA SER A 205 3.63 -22.12 -10.26
C SER A 205 2.16 -22.05 -10.68
N CYS A 206 1.62 -20.85 -10.94
CA CYS A 206 0.23 -20.59 -11.33
C CYS A 206 -0.83 -21.24 -10.41
N SER A 207 -0.46 -21.56 -9.17
CA SER A 207 -1.28 -22.34 -8.24
C SER A 207 -2.18 -21.47 -7.38
N VAL A 208 -1.72 -20.24 -7.07
CA VAL A 208 -2.43 -19.30 -6.19
C VAL A 208 -3.34 -18.39 -7.01
N THR A 209 -2.91 -18.02 -8.22
CA THR A 209 -3.65 -17.10 -9.10
C THR A 209 -5.10 -17.56 -9.38
N PRO A 210 -5.39 -18.83 -9.73
CA PRO A 210 -6.77 -19.27 -9.96
C PRO A 210 -7.65 -19.20 -8.71
N LEU A 211 -7.08 -19.43 -7.52
CA LEU A 211 -7.81 -19.33 -6.26
C LEU A 211 -8.13 -17.87 -5.92
N ALA A 212 -7.15 -16.96 -6.08
CA ALA A 212 -7.37 -15.53 -5.90
C ALA A 212 -8.44 -15.02 -6.87
N VAL A 213 -8.37 -15.41 -8.14
CA VAL A 213 -9.38 -15.08 -9.16
C VAL A 213 -10.77 -15.59 -8.76
N LYS A 214 -10.89 -16.87 -8.37
CA LYS A 214 -12.16 -17.45 -7.92
C LYS A 214 -12.75 -16.71 -6.72
N SER A 215 -11.90 -16.26 -5.81
CA SER A 215 -12.32 -15.58 -4.59
C SER A 215 -12.64 -14.10 -4.81
N MET A 216 -11.97 -13.41 -5.74
CA MET A 216 -12.07 -11.94 -5.88
C MET A 216 -12.86 -11.49 -7.11
N LEU A 217 -12.81 -12.22 -8.23
CA LEU A 217 -13.46 -11.76 -9.46
C LEU A 217 -14.91 -12.22 -9.55
N ASP A 218 -15.73 -11.39 -10.19
CA ASP A 218 -17.01 -11.85 -10.71
C ASP A 218 -16.76 -12.78 -11.90
N MET A 219 -17.14 -14.05 -11.76
CA MET A 219 -16.84 -15.08 -12.77
C MET A 219 -17.57 -14.84 -14.09
N GLU A 220 -18.76 -14.25 -14.07
CA GLU A 220 -19.49 -13.91 -15.30
C GLU A 220 -18.81 -12.74 -16.01
N ALA A 221 -18.38 -11.72 -15.26
CA ALA A 221 -17.62 -10.60 -15.78
C ALA A 221 -16.27 -11.06 -16.36
N ALA A 222 -15.52 -11.88 -15.62
CA ALA A 222 -14.25 -12.43 -16.05
C ALA A 222 -14.40 -13.29 -17.32
N ALA A 223 -15.41 -14.15 -17.39
CA ALA A 223 -15.68 -14.97 -18.57
C ALA A 223 -16.02 -14.14 -19.82
N ASN A 224 -16.62 -12.96 -19.64
CA ASN A 224 -17.03 -12.05 -20.70
C ASN A 224 -16.00 -10.95 -21.04
N GLY A 225 -14.92 -10.82 -20.24
CA GLY A 225 -13.96 -9.73 -20.34
C GLY A 225 -14.59 -8.37 -20.01
N ASP A 226 -15.52 -8.31 -19.04
CA ASP A 226 -16.17 -7.09 -18.59
C ASP A 226 -15.35 -6.47 -17.45
N ILE A 227 -14.32 -5.69 -17.82
CA ILE A 227 -13.40 -5.09 -16.85
C ILE A 227 -14.12 -4.19 -15.84
N MET A 228 -15.21 -3.51 -16.26
CA MET A 228 -15.98 -2.62 -15.39
C MET A 228 -16.59 -3.38 -14.22
N LYS A 229 -17.18 -4.55 -14.48
CA LYS A 229 -17.72 -5.41 -13.42
C LYS A 229 -16.64 -6.14 -12.62
N MET A 230 -15.42 -6.24 -13.15
CA MET A 230 -14.28 -6.81 -12.43
C MET A 230 -13.62 -5.84 -11.45
N ILE A 231 -13.81 -4.52 -11.61
CA ILE A 231 -13.14 -3.47 -10.80
C ILE A 231 -13.10 -3.78 -9.29
N PRO A 232 -14.20 -4.13 -8.61
CA PRO A 232 -14.16 -4.42 -7.17
C PRO A 232 -13.15 -5.52 -6.82
N GLY A 233 -13.14 -6.60 -7.60
CA GLY A 233 -12.18 -7.69 -7.44
C GLY A 233 -10.75 -7.31 -7.82
N LEU A 234 -10.57 -6.41 -8.80
CA LEU A 234 -9.24 -5.90 -9.18
C LEU A 234 -8.66 -4.97 -8.10
N ILE A 235 -9.49 -4.17 -7.42
CA ILE A 235 -9.08 -3.38 -6.24
C ILE A 235 -8.57 -4.32 -5.16
N ASP A 236 -9.34 -5.36 -4.83
CA ASP A 236 -8.96 -6.35 -3.83
C ASP A 236 -7.66 -7.09 -4.20
N LEU A 237 -7.54 -7.52 -5.45
CA LEU A 237 -6.35 -8.19 -5.98
C LEU A 237 -5.09 -7.31 -5.88
N CYS A 238 -5.18 -6.04 -6.31
CA CYS A 238 -4.06 -5.10 -6.21
C CYS A 238 -3.69 -4.80 -4.75
N GLY A 239 -4.69 -4.61 -3.89
CA GLY A 239 -4.50 -4.36 -2.46
C GLY A 239 -3.86 -5.55 -1.74
N MET A 240 -4.26 -6.77 -2.08
CA MET A 240 -3.66 -8.01 -1.60
C MET A 240 -2.18 -8.08 -1.98
N HIS A 241 -1.85 -7.87 -3.26
CA HIS A 241 -0.49 -8.04 -3.76
C HIS A 241 0.52 -7.03 -3.21
N LEU A 242 0.11 -5.77 -3.00
CA LEU A 242 1.05 -4.71 -2.59
C LEU A 242 1.06 -4.45 -1.08
N ILE A 243 -0.09 -4.50 -0.41
CA ILE A 243 -0.24 -3.97 0.96
C ILE A 243 -0.72 -5.05 1.93
N LYS A 244 -1.95 -5.54 1.77
CA LYS A 244 -2.67 -6.32 2.79
C LYS A 244 -1.92 -7.61 3.17
N SER A 245 -1.35 -8.34 2.20
CA SER A 245 -0.58 -9.56 2.48
C SER A 245 0.67 -9.29 3.32
N SER A 246 1.39 -8.22 3.01
CA SER A 246 2.62 -7.86 3.72
C SER A 246 2.30 -7.38 5.14
N VAL A 247 1.24 -6.59 5.32
CA VAL A 247 0.79 -6.10 6.63
C VAL A 247 0.36 -7.26 7.52
N LEU A 248 -0.49 -8.16 7.02
CA LEU A 248 -0.90 -9.37 7.74
C LEU A 248 0.32 -10.21 8.15
N ARG A 249 1.27 -10.40 7.23
CA ARG A 249 2.46 -11.22 7.50
C ARG A 249 3.35 -10.61 8.58
N LEU A 250 3.50 -9.28 8.59
CA LEU A 250 4.26 -8.58 9.63
C LEU A 250 3.54 -8.63 10.97
N ALA A 251 2.22 -8.42 11.00
CA ALA A 251 1.41 -8.53 12.22
C ALA A 251 1.52 -9.93 12.84
N GLN A 252 1.43 -10.99 12.03
CA GLN A 252 1.63 -12.38 12.49
C GLN A 252 3.03 -12.61 13.07
N TYR A 253 4.07 -12.08 12.42
CA TYR A 253 5.43 -12.17 12.94
C TYR A 253 5.57 -11.45 14.28
N ASN A 254 5.05 -10.24 14.40
CA ASN A 254 5.14 -9.45 15.63
C ASN A 254 4.34 -10.10 16.76
N SER A 255 3.10 -10.49 16.48
CA SER A 255 2.19 -11.18 17.40
C SER A 255 2.79 -12.45 17.99
N ARG A 256 3.54 -13.23 17.19
CA ARG A 256 4.25 -14.42 17.69
C ARG A 256 5.25 -14.12 18.82
N HIS A 257 5.78 -12.90 18.88
CA HIS A 257 6.81 -12.50 19.84
C HIS A 257 6.29 -11.51 20.90
N THR A 258 5.35 -10.64 20.52
CA THR A 258 4.71 -9.64 21.37
C THR A 258 3.16 -9.75 21.23
N PRO A 259 2.56 -10.87 21.69
CA PRO A 259 1.16 -11.18 21.43
C PRO A 259 0.19 -10.18 22.06
N ASP A 260 0.52 -9.62 23.22
CA ASP A 260 -0.38 -8.70 23.95
C ASP A 260 -0.20 -7.22 23.57
N GLN A 261 0.73 -6.91 22.64
CA GLN A 261 1.01 -5.53 22.22
C GLN A 261 1.09 -5.37 20.70
N THR A 262 0.43 -6.26 19.95
CA THR A 262 0.24 -6.12 18.51
C THR A 262 -1.22 -5.77 18.26
N PHE A 263 -1.50 -4.64 17.62
CA PHE A 263 -2.85 -4.16 17.34
C PHE A 263 -3.00 -3.93 15.84
N VAL A 264 -4.10 -4.45 15.27
CA VAL A 264 -4.37 -4.35 13.84
C VAL A 264 -5.68 -3.61 13.60
N TYR A 265 -5.72 -2.74 12.59
CA TYR A 265 -6.95 -2.10 12.12
C TYR A 265 -7.19 -2.28 10.62
N SER A 266 -8.46 -2.19 10.22
CA SER A 266 -8.88 -1.79 8.88
C SER A 266 -9.60 -0.46 8.96
N PHE A 267 -9.20 0.52 8.16
CA PHE A 267 -9.84 1.82 8.10
C PHE A 267 -10.86 1.83 6.97
N ASP A 268 -12.13 1.93 7.34
CA ASP A 268 -13.28 1.70 6.46
C ASP A 268 -14.16 2.95 6.32
N TYR A 269 -13.88 3.99 7.11
CA TYR A 269 -14.62 5.23 7.09
C TYR A 269 -14.39 6.03 5.80
N ARG A 270 -15.50 6.37 5.13
CA ARG A 270 -15.51 7.27 3.97
C ARG A 270 -16.07 8.64 4.38
N GLY A 271 -15.16 9.60 4.60
CA GLY A 271 -15.51 11.00 4.89
C GLY A 271 -15.72 11.85 3.65
N GLU A 272 -15.78 13.16 3.85
CA GLU A 272 -16.03 14.15 2.78
C GLU A 272 -14.84 14.31 1.84
N HIS A 273 -13.63 14.30 2.39
CA HIS A 273 -12.39 14.44 1.63
C HIS A 273 -11.81 13.09 1.26
N THR A 274 -11.12 13.04 0.12
CA THR A 274 -10.38 11.86 -0.33
C THR A 274 -9.03 12.29 -0.91
N ARG A 275 -8.01 11.45 -0.74
CA ARG A 275 -6.71 11.59 -1.40
C ARG A 275 -6.64 10.82 -2.72
N PHE A 276 -7.76 10.30 -3.21
CA PHE A 276 -7.81 9.58 -4.47
C PHE A 276 -7.22 10.41 -5.62
N GLY A 277 -6.17 9.88 -6.23
CA GLY A 277 -5.45 10.53 -7.33
C GLY A 277 -4.26 11.40 -6.92
N TYR A 278 -4.01 11.65 -5.63
CA TYR A 278 -2.86 12.45 -5.16
C TYR A 278 -2.66 13.77 -5.94
N ASP A 279 -3.74 14.55 -6.06
CA ASP A 279 -3.82 15.81 -6.84
C ASP A 279 -3.66 15.67 -8.38
N GLN A 280 -3.62 14.44 -8.91
CA GLN A 280 -3.60 14.17 -10.35
C GLN A 280 -5.03 14.12 -10.95
N ASP A 281 -5.14 14.38 -12.26
CA ASP A 281 -6.41 14.26 -12.97
C ASP A 281 -6.80 12.80 -13.19
N ILE A 282 -7.72 12.32 -12.36
CA ILE A 282 -8.25 10.96 -12.36
C ILE A 282 -9.67 10.86 -12.95
N ARG A 283 -10.19 11.90 -13.61
CA ARG A 283 -11.58 11.89 -14.16
C ARG A 283 -11.83 10.84 -15.24
N HIS A 284 -10.76 10.27 -15.76
CA HIS A 284 -10.79 9.20 -16.76
C HIS A 284 -10.81 7.79 -16.13
N MET A 285 -10.63 7.68 -14.81
CA MET A 285 -10.71 6.40 -14.10
C MET A 285 -12.16 5.91 -13.99
N PRO A 286 -12.41 4.61 -14.18
CA PRO A 286 -13.76 4.04 -14.12
C PRO A 286 -14.27 3.74 -12.70
N PHE A 287 -13.62 4.27 -11.66
CA PHE A 287 -13.93 4.05 -10.25
C PHE A 287 -13.64 5.32 -9.42
N ASP A 288 -14.26 5.44 -8.25
CA ASP A 288 -14.25 6.66 -7.44
C ASP A 288 -13.22 6.67 -6.28
N GLY A 289 -12.45 5.58 -6.16
CA GLY A 289 -11.36 5.44 -5.19
C GLY A 289 -11.77 5.00 -3.78
N GLY A 290 -13.07 5.00 -3.45
CA GLY A 290 -13.57 4.56 -2.15
C GLY A 290 -12.79 5.13 -0.95
N VAL A 291 -12.42 4.26 0.00
CA VAL A 291 -11.49 4.53 1.10
C VAL A 291 -10.06 4.28 0.61
N HIS A 292 -9.60 5.22 -0.20
CA HIS A 292 -8.33 5.20 -0.90
C HIS A 292 -7.11 5.10 0.03
N HIS A 293 -6.02 4.54 -0.48
CA HIS A 293 -4.72 4.49 0.19
C HIS A 293 -4.33 5.88 0.72
N THR A 294 -3.95 5.96 2.01
CA THR A 294 -3.64 7.18 2.78
C THR A 294 -4.84 8.00 3.30
N ASN A 295 -6.09 7.58 3.05
CA ASN A 295 -7.26 8.33 3.55
C ASN A 295 -7.36 8.35 5.07
N ASP A 296 -6.82 7.35 5.77
CA ASP A 296 -6.73 7.34 7.24
C ASP A 296 -5.91 8.52 7.79
N LEU A 297 -4.90 8.98 7.04
CA LEU A 297 -4.11 10.15 7.43
C LEU A 297 -4.87 11.48 7.35
N LEU A 298 -6.01 11.57 6.66
CA LEU A 298 -6.82 12.80 6.65
C LEU A 298 -7.29 13.18 8.06
N TYR A 299 -7.41 12.19 8.94
CA TYR A 299 -7.96 12.34 10.29
C TYR A 299 -6.87 12.44 11.38
N LEU A 300 -5.59 12.29 11.00
CA LEU A 300 -4.43 12.47 11.88
C LEU A 300 -3.57 13.68 11.45
N PHE A 301 -3.35 13.80 10.14
CA PHE A 301 -2.50 14.80 9.50
C PHE A 301 -3.17 15.28 8.21
N PRO A 302 -4.25 16.11 8.30
CA PRO A 302 -5.00 16.56 7.14
C PRO A 302 -4.10 17.30 6.15
N TYR A 303 -4.10 16.82 4.90
CA TYR A 303 -3.38 17.40 3.78
C TYR A 303 -4.12 17.05 2.48
N PRO A 304 -4.26 17.98 1.51
CA PRO A 304 -3.81 19.38 1.56
C PRO A 304 -4.56 20.21 2.63
N PRO A 305 -4.13 21.46 2.96
CA PRO A 305 -4.72 22.23 4.07
C PRO A 305 -6.25 22.41 4.02
N THR A 306 -6.86 22.34 2.83
CA THR A 306 -8.32 22.33 2.67
C THR A 306 -8.99 21.14 3.34
N ALA A 307 -8.32 19.99 3.40
CA ALA A 307 -8.80 18.80 4.10
C ALA A 307 -8.80 18.95 5.63
N ALA A 308 -8.25 20.03 6.18
CA ALA A 308 -8.35 20.33 7.61
C ALA A 308 -9.72 20.89 8.01
N GLN A 309 -10.55 21.29 7.03
CA GLN A 309 -11.92 21.73 7.24
C GLN A 309 -12.84 20.50 7.28
N LEU A 310 -12.90 19.86 8.45
CA LEU A 310 -13.71 18.67 8.68
C LEU A 310 -15.15 19.08 9.02
N ASN A 311 -16.13 18.37 8.44
CA ASN A 311 -17.51 18.42 8.93
C ASN A 311 -17.65 17.74 10.30
N GLU A 312 -18.87 17.72 10.85
CA GLU A 312 -19.13 17.15 12.18
C GLU A 312 -18.77 15.65 12.26
N GLN A 313 -19.13 14.85 11.26
CA GLN A 313 -18.86 13.40 11.25
C GLN A 313 -17.36 13.10 11.14
N ASP A 314 -16.68 13.80 10.23
CA ASP A 314 -15.24 13.67 10.04
C ASP A 314 -14.46 14.12 11.29
N THR A 315 -14.98 15.13 12.01
CA THR A 315 -14.42 15.59 13.29
C THR A 315 -14.54 14.52 14.37
N VAL A 316 -15.65 13.77 14.43
CA VAL A 316 -15.81 12.65 15.36
C VAL A 316 -14.77 11.56 15.08
N MET A 317 -14.63 11.17 13.82
CA MET A 317 -13.63 10.17 13.40
C MET A 317 -12.19 10.64 13.74
N ALA A 318 -11.86 11.90 13.46
CA ALA A 318 -10.55 12.46 13.78
C ALA A 318 -10.25 12.43 15.29
N LYS A 319 -11.22 12.79 16.13
CA LYS A 319 -11.06 12.70 17.60
C LYS A 319 -10.84 11.25 18.05
N GLN A 320 -11.64 10.31 17.55
CA GLN A 320 -11.47 8.90 17.87
C GLN A 320 -10.08 8.39 17.46
N MET A 321 -9.61 8.70 16.26
CA MET A 321 -8.26 8.33 15.81
C MET A 321 -7.17 9.00 16.63
N ILE A 322 -7.30 10.28 17.00
CA ILE A 322 -6.33 10.94 17.88
C ILE A 322 -6.25 10.23 19.23
N ASP A 323 -7.38 9.88 19.85
CA ASP A 323 -7.40 9.15 21.14
C ASP A 323 -6.68 7.80 21.02
N LEU A 324 -7.02 7.01 19.98
CA LEU A 324 -6.45 5.69 19.71
C LEU A 324 -4.93 5.75 19.49
N TRP A 325 -4.45 6.70 18.69
CA TRP A 325 -3.03 6.82 18.37
C TRP A 325 -2.22 7.39 19.54
N THR A 326 -2.72 8.44 20.19
CA THR A 326 -2.00 9.08 21.30
C THR A 326 -1.90 8.16 22.52
N SER A 327 -2.95 7.42 22.84
CA SER A 327 -2.90 6.41 23.91
C SER A 327 -1.93 5.27 23.61
N PHE A 328 -1.82 4.82 22.35
CA PHE A 328 -0.76 3.88 21.98
C PHE A 328 0.64 4.49 22.12
N ILE A 329 0.82 5.74 21.69
CA ILE A 329 2.09 6.46 21.82
C ILE A 329 2.50 6.62 23.29
N VAL A 330 1.55 6.88 24.20
CA VAL A 330 1.84 7.07 25.64
C VAL A 330 1.93 5.72 26.36
N ASP A 331 0.88 4.90 26.31
CA ASP A 331 0.71 3.72 27.14
C ASP A 331 1.08 2.40 26.45
N GLY A 332 1.21 2.41 25.11
CA GLY A 332 1.43 1.20 24.31
C GLY A 332 0.16 0.38 24.03
N VAL A 333 -1.02 0.88 24.40
CA VAL A 333 -2.32 0.25 24.15
C VAL A 333 -3.28 1.30 23.58
N PRO A 334 -3.84 1.11 22.37
CA PRO A 334 -4.81 2.03 21.81
C PRO A 334 -6.13 1.99 22.60
N LYS A 335 -6.69 3.15 22.93
CA LYS A 335 -7.98 3.29 23.61
C LYS A 335 -8.70 4.57 23.18
N SER A 336 -10.02 4.51 23.13
CA SER A 336 -10.90 5.67 22.97
C SER A 336 -12.14 5.49 23.85
N GLN A 337 -12.99 6.52 23.93
CA GLN A 337 -14.25 6.43 24.67
C GLN A 337 -15.14 5.28 24.16
N ASP A 338 -15.22 5.08 22.84
CA ASP A 338 -16.06 4.06 22.22
C ASP A 338 -15.38 2.69 22.11
N LEU A 339 -14.06 2.64 22.31
CA LEU A 339 -13.28 1.41 22.37
C LEU A 339 -12.27 1.48 23.53
N PRO A 340 -12.74 1.30 24.79
CA PRO A 340 -11.86 1.37 25.97
C PRO A 340 -10.88 0.19 26.03
N HIS A 341 -11.16 -0.90 25.31
CA HIS A 341 -10.29 -2.05 25.18
C HIS A 341 -10.14 -2.46 23.72
N TRP A 342 -8.96 -2.21 23.14
CA TRP A 342 -8.59 -2.74 21.83
C TRP A 342 -8.02 -4.15 22.00
N PRO A 343 -8.64 -5.20 21.44
CA PRO A 343 -8.15 -6.57 21.58
C PRO A 343 -6.83 -6.76 20.80
N PRO A 344 -5.78 -7.31 21.42
CA PRO A 344 -4.53 -7.56 20.72
C PRO A 344 -4.72 -8.63 19.63
N PHE A 345 -4.06 -8.44 18.49
CA PHE A 345 -3.97 -9.40 17.40
C PHE A 345 -3.08 -10.57 17.85
N ASN A 346 -3.67 -11.56 18.51
CA ASN A 346 -2.96 -12.69 19.12
C ASN A 346 -3.39 -14.06 18.58
N GLN A 347 -4.29 -14.07 17.58
CA GLN A 347 -4.62 -15.23 16.76
C GLN A 347 -3.97 -15.09 15.38
N ILE A 348 -4.07 -16.13 14.56
CA ILE A 348 -3.43 -16.16 13.23
C ILE A 348 -3.95 -15.04 12.32
N PHE A 349 -5.23 -14.66 12.45
CA PHE A 349 -5.90 -13.69 11.58
C PHE A 349 -6.66 -12.59 12.35
N GLY A 350 -6.48 -12.45 13.65
CA GLY A 350 -7.22 -11.45 14.43
C GLY A 350 -6.94 -11.57 15.93
N PRO A 351 -7.80 -10.95 16.77
CA PRO A 351 -8.79 -9.94 16.41
C PRO A 351 -8.16 -8.65 15.83
N TYR A 352 -8.95 -7.86 15.12
CA TYR A 352 -8.59 -6.53 14.61
C TYR A 352 -9.79 -5.59 14.69
N VAL A 353 -9.58 -4.29 14.53
CA VAL A 353 -10.65 -3.28 14.65
C VAL A 353 -10.95 -2.63 13.30
N HIS A 354 -12.22 -2.62 12.92
CA HIS A 354 -12.70 -1.76 11.83
C HIS A 354 -12.93 -0.35 12.36
N LEU A 355 -12.27 0.61 11.74
CA LEU A 355 -12.46 2.04 11.99
C LEU A 355 -13.44 2.57 10.94
N ASP A 356 -14.73 2.51 11.26
CA ASP A 356 -15.83 3.14 10.54
C ASP A 356 -16.62 4.03 11.52
N ARG A 357 -17.79 4.55 11.10
CA ARG A 357 -18.73 5.29 11.97
C ARG A 357 -18.99 4.60 13.31
N GLN A 358 -18.94 3.27 13.33
CA GLN A 358 -18.91 2.47 14.55
C GLN A 358 -17.65 1.61 14.55
N LEU A 359 -16.92 1.65 15.67
CA LEU A 359 -15.77 0.79 15.88
C LEU A 359 -16.26 -0.64 16.15
N THR A 360 -15.82 -1.59 15.33
CA THR A 360 -16.23 -3.00 15.48
C THR A 360 -15.02 -3.91 15.44
N VAL A 361 -15.12 -5.08 16.09
CA VAL A 361 -14.03 -6.07 16.16
C VAL A 361 -14.27 -7.15 15.11
N GLY A 362 -13.33 -7.27 14.17
CA GLY A 362 -13.23 -8.38 13.24
C GLY A 362 -12.36 -9.50 13.82
N ASN A 363 -12.63 -10.75 13.43
CA ASN A 363 -11.89 -11.92 13.91
C ASN A 363 -11.10 -12.65 12.81
N ASN A 364 -11.27 -12.25 11.55
CA ASN A 364 -10.60 -12.84 10.41
C ASN A 364 -10.19 -11.77 9.39
N PHE A 365 -8.96 -11.26 9.50
CA PHE A 365 -8.42 -10.23 8.63
C PHE A 365 -8.30 -10.68 7.15
N LEU A 366 -8.43 -11.97 6.85
CA LEU A 366 -8.53 -12.43 5.46
C LEU A 366 -9.80 -11.92 4.77
N ASP A 367 -10.84 -11.55 5.52
CA ASP A 367 -12.05 -10.96 4.96
C ASP A 367 -11.74 -9.61 4.27
N GLU A 368 -10.69 -8.91 4.72
CA GLU A 368 -10.21 -7.68 4.05
C GLU A 368 -9.65 -7.94 2.66
N PHE A 369 -9.32 -9.18 2.30
CA PHE A 369 -8.73 -9.48 0.99
C PHE A 369 -9.80 -9.55 -0.10
N THR A 370 -11.09 -9.66 0.25
CA THR A 370 -12.21 -9.77 -0.70
C THR A 370 -13.32 -8.77 -0.40
N VAL A 371 -13.06 -7.74 0.42
CA VAL A 371 -14.07 -6.82 0.96
C VAL A 371 -14.89 -6.12 -0.14
N ASN A 372 -14.26 -5.73 -1.25
CA ASN A 372 -14.94 -5.08 -2.37
C ASN A 372 -15.70 -6.08 -3.24
N ALA A 373 -15.08 -7.22 -3.55
CA ALA A 373 -15.70 -8.30 -4.28
C ALA A 373 -16.97 -8.80 -3.57
N ASP A 374 -16.90 -8.95 -2.24
CA ASP A 374 -18.01 -9.40 -1.41
C ASP A 374 -19.12 -8.36 -1.31
N ALA A 375 -18.76 -7.08 -1.16
CA ALA A 375 -19.74 -5.98 -1.20
C ALA A 375 -20.50 -5.97 -2.54
N ALA A 376 -19.77 -6.09 -3.66
CA ALA A 376 -20.37 -6.11 -4.99
C ALA A 376 -21.27 -7.36 -5.19
N ARG A 377 -20.85 -8.53 -4.69
CA ARG A 377 -21.68 -9.76 -4.72
C ARG A 377 -22.97 -9.60 -3.92
N ARG A 378 -22.90 -9.05 -2.70
CA ARG A 378 -24.08 -8.77 -1.87
C ARG A 378 -25.06 -7.82 -2.57
N GLN A 379 -24.55 -6.75 -3.17
CA GLN A 379 -25.38 -5.79 -3.90
C GLN A 379 -26.12 -6.44 -5.07
N ARG A 380 -25.45 -7.30 -5.86
CA ARG A 380 -26.09 -8.05 -6.96
C ARG A 380 -27.16 -9.02 -6.47
N GLN A 381 -26.94 -9.70 -5.34
CA GLN A 381 -27.94 -10.61 -4.75
C GLN A 381 -29.19 -9.86 -4.30
N GLN A 382 -29.02 -8.67 -3.70
CA GLN A 382 -30.14 -7.80 -3.30
C GLN A 382 -30.94 -7.29 -4.50
N GLN A 383 -30.28 -7.00 -5.63
CA GLN A 383 -30.95 -6.60 -6.88
C GLN A 383 -31.68 -7.75 -7.60
N LYS A 384 -31.28 -9.01 -7.37
CA LYS A 384 -31.92 -10.21 -7.95
C LYS A 384 -33.09 -10.74 -7.12
N ALA A 385 -33.26 -10.28 -5.87
CA ALA A 385 -34.47 -10.56 -5.11
C ALA A 385 -35.68 -9.89 -5.81
N PRO A 386 -36.86 -10.53 -5.90
CA PRO A 386 -38.01 -9.93 -6.56
C PRO A 386 -38.37 -8.62 -5.84
N GLN A 387 -38.04 -7.50 -6.47
CA GLN A 387 -38.53 -6.19 -6.09
C GLN A 387 -39.93 -6.02 -6.68
N ASP A 388 -40.93 -5.88 -5.81
CA ASP A 388 -42.21 -5.30 -6.22
C ASP A 388 -41.94 -3.98 -6.95
N ASN A 389 -42.51 -3.86 -8.15
CA ASN A 389 -42.37 -2.78 -9.12
C ASN A 389 -42.01 -1.42 -8.50
N HIS A 390 -40.82 -0.87 -8.80
CA HIS A 390 -40.68 0.55 -9.17
C HIS A 390 -39.35 0.83 -9.90
N THR A 391 -39.50 1.28 -11.16
CA THR A 391 -38.59 2.13 -11.97
C THR A 391 -37.09 1.89 -11.90
N ALA A 392 -36.59 1.16 -12.91
CA ALA A 392 -35.18 1.13 -13.27
C ALA A 392 -34.69 2.53 -13.73
N THR A 393 -33.75 3.10 -12.99
CA THR A 393 -32.88 4.17 -13.48
C THR A 393 -31.49 3.58 -13.67
N THR A 394 -31.07 3.44 -14.92
CA THR A 394 -29.67 3.20 -15.29
C THR A 394 -28.84 4.38 -14.79
N SER A 395 -27.75 4.11 -14.06
CA SER A 395 -26.96 5.15 -13.41
C SER A 395 -26.28 6.04 -14.47
N HIS A 396 -26.43 7.35 -14.32
CA HIS A 396 -25.83 8.37 -15.19
C HIS A 396 -24.28 8.29 -15.21
N GLN A 397 -23.69 7.63 -14.21
CA GLN A 397 -22.25 7.41 -14.05
C GLN A 397 -21.68 6.41 -15.05
N ASP A 398 -22.37 5.30 -15.33
CA ASP A 398 -21.89 4.27 -16.26
C ASP A 398 -21.78 4.80 -17.71
N GLU A 399 -22.73 5.65 -18.13
CA GLU A 399 -22.67 6.32 -19.43
C GLU A 399 -21.56 7.37 -19.51
N GLN A 400 -21.33 8.10 -18.42
CA GLN A 400 -20.30 9.14 -18.37
C GLN A 400 -18.89 8.54 -18.42
N ILE A 401 -18.69 7.41 -17.72
CA ILE A 401 -17.43 6.65 -17.76
C ILE A 401 -17.19 6.07 -19.17
N ARG A 402 -18.21 5.46 -19.80
CA ARG A 402 -18.10 4.96 -21.18
C ARG A 402 -17.80 6.06 -22.20
N ARG A 403 -18.40 7.25 -22.04
CA ARG A 403 -18.11 8.41 -22.91
C ARG A 403 -16.68 8.92 -22.73
N ASN A 404 -16.18 8.99 -21.50
CA ASN A 404 -14.81 9.44 -21.23
C ASN A 404 -13.77 8.46 -21.82
N LEU A 405 -14.01 7.15 -21.72
CA LEU A 405 -13.16 6.12 -22.35
C LEU A 405 -13.18 6.21 -23.89
N ALA A 406 -14.35 6.42 -24.50
CA ALA A 406 -14.46 6.55 -25.95
C ALA A 406 -13.76 7.80 -26.51
N GLN A 407 -13.76 8.91 -25.77
CA GLN A 407 -13.07 10.14 -26.18
C GLN A 407 -11.54 10.02 -26.11
N GLN A 408 -10.99 9.15 -25.26
CA GLN A 408 -9.55 8.87 -25.23
C GLN A 408 -9.08 8.01 -26.41
N GLN A 409 -9.93 7.19 -27.02
CA GLN A 409 -9.56 6.43 -28.22
C GLN A 409 -9.28 7.31 -29.45
N GLN A 410 -9.69 8.59 -29.41
CA GLN A 410 -9.56 9.55 -30.50
C GLN A 410 -8.37 10.52 -30.34
N ARG A 411 -7.63 10.47 -29.22
CA ARG A 411 -6.41 11.26 -28.96
C ARG A 411 -5.20 10.34 -28.87
#